data_AF-A0A091MPZ4-F1
#
_entry.id   AF-A0A091MPZ4-F1
#
_cell.length_a   1.000
_cell.length_b   1.000
_cell.length_c   1.000
_cell.angle_alpha   90.00
_cell.angle_beta   90.00
_cell.angle_gamma   90.00
#
_symmetry.space_group_name_H-M   'P 1'
#
loop_
_entity.id
_entity.type
_entity.pdbx_description
1 polymer ?
#
loop_
_entity_poly.entity_id
_entity_poly.type
_entity_poly.pdbx_seq_one_letter_code
_entity_poly.pdbx_strand_id
1 'polypeptide(L)'
;AEGQGFLIKNTWLEKCIRISHHGTNSISLASCKAHSQQQQWSWDPNTRTITSLQTKQCLSAHKAREYALVKLEPCGDWERQAWSCSKKGHLILKSLGFQLSTEEGGHKIFVSREKNKFSRWKTLADETICAPAQTAAQRPSKPTQQAVDARAWIYESK
;
A
#
# COMPACT_ATOMS: atom_id res chain seq x y z
N ALA A 1 3.29 0.93 -15.24
CA ALA A 1 1.85 0.72 -15.03
C ALA A 1 1.38 1.71 -13.97
N GLU A 2 0.66 2.76 -14.36
CA GLU A 2 0.00 3.65 -13.42
C GLU A 2 -1.20 2.89 -12.84
N GLY A 3 -0.95 2.18 -11.74
CA GLY A 3 -2.00 1.51 -10.99
C GLY A 3 -2.90 2.56 -10.33
N GLN A 4 -4.21 2.35 -10.40
CA GLN A 4 -5.18 3.10 -9.64
C GLN A 4 -4.78 3.02 -8.14
N GLY A 5 -4.56 4.18 -7.53
CA GLY A 5 -4.22 4.27 -6.10
C GLY A 5 -5.40 3.89 -5.21
N PHE A 6 -5.10 3.71 -3.93
CA PHE A 6 -6.10 3.52 -2.89
C PHE A 6 -5.85 4.46 -1.71
N LEU A 7 -6.90 4.64 -0.90
CA LEU A 7 -6.82 5.38 0.35
C LEU A 7 -6.54 4.41 1.50
N ILE A 8 -5.72 4.83 2.46
CA ILE A 8 -5.44 4.08 3.69
C ILE A 8 -6.27 4.68 4.81
N LYS A 9 -7.35 4.00 5.21
CA LYS A 9 -8.31 4.43 6.22
C LYS A 9 -8.04 3.76 7.56
N ASN A 10 -8.01 4.54 8.64
CA ASN A 10 -8.09 4.02 10.00
C ASN A 10 -9.53 3.59 10.28
N THR A 11 -9.74 2.33 10.66
CA THR A 11 -11.10 1.76 10.80
C THR A 11 -11.85 2.24 12.05
N TRP A 12 -11.16 2.83 13.02
CA TRP A 12 -11.81 3.36 14.23
C TRP A 12 -12.13 4.84 14.09
N LEU A 13 -11.17 5.62 13.58
CA LEU A 13 -11.36 7.06 13.40
C LEU A 13 -12.09 7.43 12.11
N GLU A 14 -12.26 6.49 11.17
CA GLU A 14 -12.85 6.72 9.85
C GLU A 14 -12.18 7.88 9.09
N LYS A 15 -10.87 8.04 9.32
CA LYS A 15 -10.01 9.04 8.66
C LYS A 15 -8.95 8.36 7.81
N CYS A 16 -8.54 9.03 6.75
CA CYS A 16 -7.54 8.55 5.81
C CYS A 16 -6.20 9.25 6.01
N ILE A 17 -5.12 8.50 5.77
CA ILE A 17 -3.76 9.05 5.74
C ILE A 17 -3.65 10.00 4.54
N ARG A 18 -3.21 11.22 4.81
CA ARG A 18 -2.86 12.22 3.81
C ARG A 18 -1.43 12.71 3.99
N ILE A 19 -0.86 13.20 2.90
CA ILE A 19 0.30 14.08 2.94
C ILE A 19 -0.11 15.42 3.55
N SER A 20 0.65 15.91 4.52
CA SER A 20 0.42 17.19 5.17
C SER A 20 1.20 18.30 4.47
N HIS A 21 0.57 19.48 4.34
CA HIS A 21 1.18 20.67 3.74
C HIS A 21 2.09 21.44 4.72
N HIS A 22 1.90 21.24 6.04
CA HIS A 22 2.54 22.07 7.07
C HIS A 22 3.91 21.56 7.54
N GLY A 23 4.52 20.61 6.81
CA GLY A 23 5.86 20.12 7.13
C GLY A 23 6.40 19.19 6.05
N THR A 24 7.68 19.35 5.72
CA THR A 24 8.39 18.52 4.76
C THR A 24 8.23 17.05 5.12
N ASN A 25 7.71 16.26 4.17
CA ASN A 25 7.54 14.81 4.30
C ASN A 25 6.63 14.35 5.46
N SER A 26 5.81 15.24 6.01
CA SER A 26 4.89 14.90 7.10
C SER A 26 3.59 14.31 6.58
N ILE A 27 2.99 13.42 7.37
CA ILE A 27 1.68 12.83 7.10
C ILE A 27 0.73 13.11 8.27
N SER A 28 -0.56 13.16 7.98
CA SER A 28 -1.60 13.36 9.00
C SER A 28 -2.85 12.55 8.64
N LEU A 29 -3.84 12.51 9.54
CA LEU A 29 -5.17 12.01 9.22
C LEU A 29 -6.11 13.15 8.80
N ALA A 30 -7.00 12.87 7.87
CA ALA A 30 -8.07 13.78 7.43
C ALA A 30 -9.30 12.98 6.98
N SER A 31 -10.42 13.67 6.75
CA SER A 31 -11.59 13.05 6.12
C SER A 31 -11.18 12.40 4.79
N CYS A 32 -11.67 11.19 4.55
CA CYS A 32 -11.36 10.42 3.35
C CYS A 32 -11.94 11.10 2.10
N LYS A 33 -11.09 11.38 1.12
CA LYS A 33 -11.47 12.03 -0.14
C LYS A 33 -10.96 11.23 -1.33
N ALA A 34 -11.84 10.46 -1.97
CA ALA A 34 -11.47 9.54 -3.06
C ALA A 34 -10.69 10.21 -4.21
N HIS A 35 -10.97 11.47 -4.51
CA HIS A 35 -10.32 12.21 -5.60
C HIS A 35 -9.11 13.05 -5.14
N SER A 36 -8.73 12.98 -3.86
CA SER A 36 -7.60 13.75 -3.34
C SER A 36 -6.28 13.03 -3.62
N GLN A 37 -5.46 13.60 -4.50
CA GLN A 37 -4.12 13.08 -4.83
C GLN A 37 -3.22 12.88 -3.61
N GLN A 38 -3.40 13.70 -2.57
CA GLN A 38 -2.62 13.63 -1.33
C GLN A 38 -2.96 12.41 -0.46
N GLN A 39 -4.06 11.72 -0.76
CA GLN A 39 -4.51 10.52 -0.07
C GLN A 39 -4.36 9.28 -0.96
N GLN A 40 -3.72 9.41 -2.11
CA GLN A 40 -3.51 8.31 -3.04
C GLN A 40 -2.19 7.59 -2.74
N TRP A 41 -2.31 6.32 -2.40
CA TRP A 41 -1.21 5.44 -2.07
C TRP A 41 -1.19 4.25 -3.02
N SER A 42 0.00 3.68 -3.20
CA SER A 42 0.19 2.40 -3.88
C SER A 42 0.91 1.41 -2.97
N TRP A 43 0.66 0.14 -3.21
CA TRP A 43 1.35 -0.98 -2.57
C TRP A 43 2.20 -1.69 -3.62
N ASP A 44 3.49 -1.85 -3.35
CA ASP A 44 4.37 -2.69 -4.15
C ASP A 44 4.57 -4.03 -3.44
N PRO A 45 4.10 -5.16 -4.00
CA PRO A 45 4.28 -6.48 -3.37
C PRO A 45 5.72 -6.99 -3.36
N ASN A 46 6.57 -6.54 -4.29
CA ASN A 46 7.94 -7.02 -4.42
C ASN A 46 8.81 -6.42 -3.30
N THR A 47 8.74 -5.11 -3.13
CA THR A 47 9.50 -4.38 -2.11
C THR A 47 8.75 -4.31 -0.77
N ARG A 48 7.44 -4.61 -0.77
CA ARG A 48 6.54 -4.49 0.39
C ARG A 48 6.44 -3.06 0.92
N THR A 49 6.62 -2.09 0.04
CA THR A 49 6.56 -0.67 0.39
C THR A 49 5.21 -0.07 0.04
N ILE A 50 4.75 0.83 0.92
CA ILE A 50 3.63 1.71 0.64
C ILE A 50 4.20 3.02 0.11
N THR A 51 3.82 3.43 -1.09
CA THR A 51 4.37 4.61 -1.78
C THR A 51 3.29 5.65 -1.99
N SER A 52 3.62 6.92 -1.78
CA SER A 52 2.74 8.02 -2.17
C SER A 52 2.71 8.14 -3.69
N LEU A 53 1.52 8.15 -4.30
CA LEU A 53 1.41 8.40 -5.73
C LEU A 53 1.78 9.83 -6.11
N GLN A 54 1.63 10.78 -5.18
CA GLN A 54 1.95 12.19 -5.40
C GLN A 54 3.47 12.46 -5.34
N THR A 55 4.15 12.00 -4.29
CA THR A 55 5.58 12.34 -4.09
C THR A 55 6.55 11.24 -4.49
N LYS A 56 6.04 10.04 -4.80
CA LYS A 56 6.84 8.82 -5.07
C LYS A 56 7.74 8.40 -3.90
N GLN A 57 7.52 8.94 -2.71
CA GLN A 57 8.21 8.56 -1.48
C GLN A 57 7.49 7.45 -0.72
N CYS A 58 8.23 6.72 0.10
CA CYS A 58 7.73 5.59 0.84
C CYS A 58 7.29 5.97 2.26
N LEU A 59 6.25 5.29 2.74
CA LEU A 59 5.79 5.36 4.13
C LEU A 59 6.83 4.69 5.04
N SER A 60 7.51 5.48 5.87
CA SER A 60 8.68 5.05 6.64
C SER A 60 8.50 5.26 8.14
N ALA A 61 8.82 4.24 8.93
CA ALA A 61 8.90 4.32 10.38
C ALA A 61 10.21 4.99 10.81
N HIS A 62 10.21 6.32 10.91
CA HIS A 62 11.43 7.10 11.17
C HIS A 62 12.14 6.62 12.44
N LYS A 63 13.44 6.29 12.38
CA LYS A 63 14.23 5.74 13.52
C LYS A 63 13.74 4.41 14.11
N ALA A 64 12.71 3.77 13.53
CA ALA A 64 12.24 2.42 13.83
C ALA A 64 12.31 2.00 15.32
N ARG A 65 11.66 2.78 16.19
CA ARG A 65 11.55 2.50 17.65
C ARG A 65 10.11 2.67 18.12
N GLU A 66 9.81 2.22 19.33
CA GLU A 66 8.48 2.40 19.93
C GLU A 66 8.06 3.88 19.89
N TYR A 67 6.83 4.15 19.45
CA TYR A 67 6.22 5.47 19.26
C TYR A 67 6.91 6.38 18.25
N ALA A 68 7.81 5.85 17.42
CA ALA A 68 8.45 6.66 16.41
C ALA A 68 7.46 7.09 15.32
N LEU A 69 7.54 8.35 14.91
CA LEU A 69 6.63 8.91 13.92
C LEU A 69 6.84 8.26 12.55
N VAL A 70 5.75 8.09 11.84
CA VAL A 70 5.77 7.69 10.44
C VAL A 70 5.78 8.93 9.56
N LYS A 71 6.64 8.93 8.54
CA LYS A 71 6.86 10.05 7.62
C LYS A 71 7.08 9.52 6.21
N LEU A 72 7.15 10.43 5.24
CA LEU A 72 7.62 10.11 3.91
C LEU A 72 9.16 10.15 3.90
N GLU A 73 9.79 9.13 3.34
CA GLU A 73 11.23 9.11 3.10
C GLU A 73 11.50 8.57 1.69
N PRO A 74 12.67 8.86 1.09
CA PRO A 74 13.08 8.20 -0.15
C PRO A 74 12.97 6.68 -0.02
N CYS A 75 12.42 6.03 -1.04
CA CYS A 75 12.26 4.58 -1.06
C CYS A 75 13.62 3.87 -1.13
N GLY A 76 13.75 2.74 -0.44
CA GLY A 76 14.96 1.89 -0.46
C GLY A 76 15.42 1.42 0.91
N ASP A 77 14.80 1.90 1.98
CA ASP A 77 15.14 1.50 3.34
C ASP A 77 14.24 0.35 3.80
N TRP A 78 14.64 -0.89 3.50
CA TRP A 78 13.83 -2.06 3.81
C TRP A 78 13.54 -2.21 5.31
N GLU A 79 14.46 -1.79 6.18
CA GLU A 79 14.29 -1.89 7.63
C GLU A 79 13.17 -0.99 8.14
N ARG A 80 12.96 0.17 7.51
CA ARG A 80 11.96 1.16 7.95
C ARG A 80 10.71 1.22 7.08
N GLN A 81 10.73 0.59 5.91
CA GLN A 81 9.70 0.77 4.88
C GLN A 81 9.06 -0.53 4.40
N ALA A 82 9.57 -1.70 4.78
CA ALA A 82 8.95 -2.98 4.43
C ALA A 82 7.82 -3.33 5.41
N TRP A 83 6.59 -3.39 4.90
CA TRP A 83 5.40 -3.68 5.69
C TRP A 83 4.83 -5.07 5.41
N SER A 84 3.92 -5.50 6.26
CA SER A 84 3.09 -6.69 6.06
C SER A 84 1.70 -6.44 6.59
N CYS A 85 0.71 -7.13 6.03
CA CYS A 85 -0.66 -7.01 6.46
C CYS A 85 -1.11 -8.26 7.22
N SER A 86 -1.83 -8.04 8.31
CA SER A 86 -2.61 -9.11 8.96
C SER A 86 -4.05 -9.13 8.44
N LYS A 87 -4.74 -10.27 8.60
CA LYS A 87 -6.17 -10.41 8.28
C LYS A 87 -7.06 -9.39 9.02
N LYS A 88 -6.63 -8.92 10.20
CA LYS A 88 -7.36 -7.95 11.03
C LYS A 88 -7.10 -6.48 10.63
N GLY A 89 -6.31 -6.23 9.58
CA GLY A 89 -6.01 -4.88 9.09
C GLY A 89 -4.82 -4.19 9.78
N HIS A 90 -3.99 -4.91 10.54
CA HIS A 90 -2.75 -4.32 11.05
C HIS A 90 -1.69 -4.26 9.94
N LEU A 91 -1.07 -3.09 9.77
CA LEU A 91 0.15 -2.88 8.98
C LEU A 91 1.35 -3.03 9.90
N ILE A 92 2.18 -4.05 9.69
CA ILE A 92 3.27 -4.45 10.57
C ILE A 92 4.60 -4.27 9.85
N LEU A 93 5.48 -3.45 10.41
CA LEU A 93 6.85 -3.26 9.99
C LEU A 93 7.63 -4.57 10.14
N LYS A 94 8.18 -5.06 9.03
CA LYS A 94 8.77 -6.41 8.92
C LYS A 94 10.00 -6.63 9.79
N SER A 95 10.83 -5.60 9.97
CA SER A 95 12.10 -5.67 10.70
C SER A 95 11.94 -5.88 12.20
N LEU A 96 11.00 -5.14 12.81
CA LEU A 96 10.89 -5.03 14.28
C LEU A 96 9.53 -5.44 14.85
N GLY A 97 8.57 -5.75 13.97
CA GLY A 97 7.22 -6.17 14.35
C GLY A 97 6.36 -5.05 14.94
N PHE A 98 6.79 -3.79 14.84
CA PHE A 98 5.95 -2.65 15.19
C PHE A 98 4.83 -2.51 14.17
N GLN A 99 3.67 -2.06 14.61
CA GLN A 99 2.50 -1.82 13.77
C GLN A 99 2.24 -0.34 13.65
N LEU A 100 1.70 0.05 12.50
CA LEU A 100 1.22 1.39 12.26
C LEU A 100 0.04 1.70 13.19
N SER A 101 0.13 2.80 13.90
CA SER A 101 -0.85 3.22 14.91
C SER A 101 -1.08 4.72 14.84
N THR A 102 -2.21 5.13 15.40
CA THR A 102 -2.56 6.52 15.66
C THR A 102 -3.05 6.62 17.10
N GLU A 103 -3.21 7.86 17.57
CA GLU A 103 -3.85 8.18 18.84
C GLU A 103 -5.25 8.77 18.62
N GLU A 104 -5.96 8.97 19.72
CA GLU A 104 -7.22 9.72 19.74
C GLU A 104 -7.06 11.12 19.12
N GLY A 105 -8.08 11.60 18.41
CA GLY A 105 -7.99 12.83 17.61
C GLY A 105 -7.31 12.66 16.24
N GLY A 106 -6.30 11.79 16.15
CA GLY A 106 -5.66 11.41 14.88
C GLY A 106 -4.60 12.38 14.38
N HIS A 107 -3.93 13.09 15.28
CA HIS A 107 -2.96 14.13 14.92
C HIS A 107 -1.61 13.57 14.48
N LYS A 108 -1.23 12.39 15.00
CA LYS A 108 0.06 11.74 14.73
C LYS A 108 -0.15 10.30 14.30
N ILE A 109 0.71 9.87 13.38
CA ILE A 109 0.83 8.49 12.96
C ILE A 109 2.22 8.02 13.39
N PHE A 110 2.28 6.90 14.07
CA PHE A 110 3.50 6.36 14.66
C PHE A 110 3.49 4.83 14.58
N VAL A 111 4.60 4.21 14.98
CA VAL A 111 4.69 2.76 15.14
C VAL A 111 4.70 2.36 16.62
N SER A 112 4.00 1.28 16.98
CA SER A 112 3.94 0.76 18.36
C SER A 112 3.83 -0.77 18.35
N ARG A 113 4.10 -1.45 19.47
CA ARG A 113 3.80 -2.88 19.64
C ARG A 113 2.35 -3.14 20.00
N GLU A 114 1.60 -2.14 20.44
CA GLU A 114 0.25 -2.29 20.97
C GLU A 114 -0.81 -2.54 19.89
N LYS A 115 -1.49 -3.69 19.94
CA LYS A 115 -2.57 -4.06 19.00
C LYS A 115 -3.90 -3.58 19.58
N ASN A 116 -4.41 -2.47 19.06
CA ASN A 116 -5.68 -1.91 19.49
C ASN A 116 -6.53 -1.41 18.30
N LYS A 117 -7.67 -0.78 18.59
CA LYS A 117 -8.58 -0.25 17.57
C LYS A 117 -7.95 0.84 16.69
N PHE A 118 -6.99 1.61 17.20
CA PHE A 118 -6.28 2.65 16.47
C PHE A 118 -5.16 2.12 15.56
N SER A 119 -4.77 0.86 15.72
CA SER A 119 -3.73 0.20 14.91
C SER A 119 -4.28 -0.56 13.68
N ARG A 120 -5.57 -0.38 13.36
CA ARG A 120 -6.25 -1.07 12.25
C ARG A 120 -6.48 -0.16 11.07
N TRP A 121 -6.06 -0.63 9.90
CA TRP A 121 -6.00 0.10 8.65
C TRP A 121 -6.52 -0.75 7.50
N LYS A 122 -7.33 -0.14 6.64
CA LYS A 122 -7.93 -0.80 5.48
C LYS A 122 -8.08 0.16 4.31
N THR A 123 -8.36 -0.38 3.13
CA THR A 123 -8.76 0.42 1.98
C THR A 123 -10.20 0.94 2.16
N LEU A 124 -10.67 1.82 1.27
CA LEU A 124 -12.09 2.22 1.26
C LEU A 124 -13.04 1.07 0.91
N ALA A 125 -12.55 0.04 0.22
CA ALA A 125 -13.29 -1.18 -0.08
C ALA A 125 -13.30 -2.19 1.10
N ASP A 126 -12.84 -1.76 2.29
CA ASP A 126 -12.74 -2.58 3.50
C ASP A 126 -11.77 -3.78 3.39
N GLU A 127 -10.85 -3.71 2.42
CA GLU A 127 -9.82 -4.71 2.20
C GLU A 127 -8.55 -4.41 3.01
N THR A 128 -7.72 -5.43 3.24
CA THR A 128 -6.36 -5.20 3.77
C THR A 128 -5.51 -4.43 2.76
N ILE A 129 -4.59 -3.61 3.24
CA ILE A 129 -3.73 -2.77 2.37
C ILE A 129 -2.88 -3.58 1.38
N CYS A 130 -2.59 -4.85 1.68
CA CYS A 130 -1.82 -5.75 0.82
C CYS A 130 -2.72 -6.55 -0.15
N ALA A 131 -4.05 -6.44 -0.07
CA ALA A 131 -4.98 -7.16 -0.94
C ALA A 131 -4.92 -6.73 -2.42
N PRO A 132 -4.72 -5.45 -2.78
CA PRO A 132 -4.62 -5.04 -4.19
C PRO A 132 -3.56 -5.81 -4.99
N ALA A 133 -2.48 -6.25 -4.34
CA ALA A 133 -1.48 -7.12 -4.97
C ALA A 133 -1.92 -8.58 -5.12
N GLN A 134 -2.77 -9.09 -4.23
CA GLN A 134 -3.28 -10.47 -4.31
C GLN A 134 -4.22 -10.61 -5.50
N THR A 135 -5.09 -9.63 -5.74
CA THR A 135 -5.97 -9.59 -6.92
C THR A 135 -5.19 -9.48 -8.23
N ALA A 136 -4.08 -8.73 -8.23
CA ALA A 136 -3.19 -8.63 -9.39
C ALA A 136 -2.41 -9.92 -9.67
N ALA A 137 -1.94 -10.62 -8.62
CA ALA A 137 -1.25 -11.90 -8.73
C ALA A 137 -2.18 -13.06 -9.10
N GLN A 138 -3.49 -12.93 -8.83
CA GLN A 138 -4.51 -13.91 -9.17
C GLN A 138 -5.07 -13.77 -10.59
N ARG A 139 -4.70 -12.74 -11.36
CA ARG A 139 -5.03 -12.72 -12.79
C ARG A 139 -4.28 -13.87 -13.45
N PRO A 140 -4.97 -14.91 -13.98
CA PRO A 140 -4.30 -15.91 -14.80
C PRO A 140 -3.74 -15.16 -16.00
N SER A 141 -2.42 -15.23 -16.21
CA SER A 141 -1.87 -14.94 -17.52
C SER A 141 -2.56 -15.90 -18.49
N LYS A 142 -3.41 -15.37 -19.38
CA LYS A 142 -3.92 -16.15 -20.50
C LYS A 142 -2.70 -16.73 -21.24
N PRO A 143 -2.58 -18.06 -21.41
CA PRO A 143 -1.63 -18.59 -22.36
C PRO A 143 -2.09 -18.12 -23.74
N THR A 144 -1.28 -17.31 -24.40
CA THR A 144 -1.49 -17.00 -25.82
C THR A 144 -1.23 -18.29 -26.59
N GLN A 145 -2.27 -19.09 -26.82
CA GLN A 145 -2.23 -20.15 -27.83
C GLN A 145 -2.20 -19.47 -29.20
N GLN A 146 -0.99 -19.30 -29.74
CA GLN A 146 -0.82 -19.15 -31.19
C GLN A 146 -1.20 -20.49 -31.83
N ALA A 147 -2.45 -20.60 -32.26
CA ALA A 147 -2.84 -21.61 -33.24
C ALA A 147 -2.22 -21.19 -34.58
N VAL A 148 -1.07 -21.79 -34.90
CA VAL A 148 -0.56 -21.80 -36.28
C VAL A 148 -1.32 -22.92 -36.99
N ASP A 149 -2.45 -22.57 -37.61
CA ASP A 149 -3.13 -23.42 -38.58
C ASP A 149 -2.36 -23.31 -39.91
N ALA A 150 -1.34 -24.16 -40.06
CA ALA A 150 -0.67 -24.35 -41.35
C ALA A 150 -1.51 -25.31 -42.20
N ARG A 151 -2.53 -24.77 -42.86
CA ARG A 151 -3.18 -25.42 -44.00
C ARG A 151 -2.13 -25.62 -45.09
N ALA A 152 -1.65 -26.86 -45.20
CA ALA A 152 -0.75 -27.32 -46.23
C ALA A 152 -1.37 -27.07 -47.62
N TRP A 153 -0.60 -26.39 -48.46
CA TRP A 153 -0.96 -26.07 -49.82
C TRP A 153 -0.99 -27.33 -50.69
N ILE A 154 -2.01 -27.37 -51.54
CA ILE A 154 -2.26 -28.31 -52.63
C ILE A 154 -1.08 -28.30 -53.61
N TYR A 155 -0.65 -29.48 -54.04
CA TYR A 155 0.08 -29.61 -55.30
C TYR A 155 -0.57 -30.73 -56.12
N GLU A 156 -1.39 -30.33 -57.10
CA GLU A 156 -1.70 -31.14 -58.27
C GLU A 156 -0.44 -31.24 -59.13
N SER A 157 -0.16 -32.43 -59.65
CA SER A 157 0.76 -32.60 -60.77
C SER A 157 0.22 -33.70 -61.66
N LYS A 158 0.21 -33.34 -62.94
CA LYS A 158 -0.38 -33.95 -64.13
C LYS A 158 0.35 -35.21 -64.57
#